data_AF-A0A0B7C5D0-F1
#
_entry.id   AF-A0A0B7C5D0-F1
#
_cell.length_a   1.000
_cell.length_b   1.000
_cell.length_c   1.000
_cell.angle_alpha   90.00
_cell.angle_beta   90.00
_cell.angle_gamma   90.00
#
_symmetry.space_group_name_H-M   'P 1'
#
loop_
_entity.id
_entity.type
_entity.pdbx_description
1 polymer ?
#
loop_
_entity_poly.entity_id
_entity_poly.type
_entity_poly.pdbx_seq_one_letter_code
_entity_poly.pdbx_strand_id
1 'polypeptide(L)' 'DVVPSVMHCESGRIFSSRGLRPFGHQVAGQSLMLHYDATTICKCLIHREYQFYQAMPKCLQPFVPEFRGVIQLYVPDS' A
#
# COMPACT_ATOMS: atom_id res chain seq x y z
N ASP A 1 18.34 -1.85 6.30
CA ASP A 1 18.10 -0.41 6.48
C ASP A 1 16.70 0.01 6.02
N VAL A 2 15.72 -0.09 6.92
CA VAL A 2 14.33 0.38 6.66
C VAL A 2 14.31 1.87 6.96
N VAL A 3 14.62 2.70 5.96
CA VAL A 3 14.45 4.15 6.11
C VAL A 3 12.95 4.47 6.03
N PRO A 4 12.34 5.09 7.04
CA PRO A 4 10.92 5.41 7.01
C PRO A 4 10.62 6.42 5.90
N SER A 5 9.74 6.05 4.97
CA SER A 5 9.19 6.99 3.99
C SER A 5 8.26 7.95 4.72
N VAL A 6 8.71 9.20 4.88
CA VAL A 6 7.90 10.27 5.49
C VAL A 6 6.82 10.69 4.50
N MET A 7 5.56 10.57 4.91
CA MET A 7 4.41 11.05 4.15
C MET A 7 4.02 12.45 4.65
N HIS A 8 4.02 13.44 3.78
CA HIS A 8 3.55 14.80 4.06
C HIS A 8 2.10 14.94 3.57
N CYS A 9 1.20 15.53 4.37
CA CYS A 9 -0.17 15.80 3.95
C CYS A 9 -0.35 17.29 3.73
N GLU A 10 -0.58 17.73 2.49
CA GLU A 10 -0.90 19.13 2.16
C GLU A 10 -2.24 19.18 1.43
N SER A 11 -3.19 19.96 1.94
CA SER A 11 -4.54 20.10 1.36
C SER A 11 -5.30 18.78 1.12
N GLY A 12 -5.13 17.79 2.01
CA GLY A 12 -5.76 16.46 1.90
C GLY A 12 -5.10 15.51 0.91
N ARG A 13 -3.92 15.87 0.38
CA ARG A 13 -3.14 15.03 -0.52
C ARG A 13 -1.88 14.55 0.20
N ILE A 14 -1.68 13.24 0.19
CA ILE A 14 -0.52 12.57 0.79
C ILE A 14 0.61 12.55 -0.25
N PHE A 15 1.72 13.19 0.06
CA PHE A 15 2.94 13.25 -0.74
C PHE A 15 4.07 12.56 0.02
N SER A 16 4.62 11.47 -0.51
CA SER A 16 5.85 10.89 0.02
C SER A 16 7.06 11.52 -0.65
N SER A 17 8.10 11.83 0.12
CA SER A 17 9.43 12.20 -0.41
C SER A 17 10.08 11.09 -1.25
N ARG A 18 9.58 9.85 -1.15
CA ARG A 18 9.97 8.69 -1.94
C ARG A 18 8.79 8.13 -2.72
N GLY A 19 8.38 8.79 -3.81
CA GLY A 19 7.62 8.18 -4.91
C GLY A 19 6.22 7.61 -4.63
N LEU A 20 5.79 7.49 -3.37
CA LEU A 20 4.44 7.06 -3.02
C LEU A 20 3.47 8.20 -3.29
N ARG A 21 2.54 7.95 -4.21
CA ARG A 21 1.50 8.89 -4.63
C ARG A 21 0.14 8.23 -4.52
N PRO A 22 -0.95 8.99 -4.33
CA PRO A 22 -2.30 8.43 -4.31
C PRO A 22 -2.58 7.63 -5.60
N PHE A 23 -3.20 6.46 -5.46
CA PHE A 23 -3.60 5.65 -6.60
C PHE A 23 -4.91 6.18 -7.20
N GLY A 24 -4.81 7.00 -8.25
CA GLY A 24 -5.94 7.72 -8.85
C GLY A 24 -6.99 6.86 -9.58
N HIS A 25 -6.76 5.55 -9.72
CA HIS A 25 -7.69 4.63 -10.39
C HIS A 25 -8.50 3.79 -9.37
N GLN A 26 -8.55 4.21 -8.11
CA GLN A 26 -9.37 3.56 -7.10
C GLN A 26 -10.85 3.80 -7.39
N VAL A 27 -11.56 2.72 -7.75
CA VAL A 27 -12.98 2.77 -8.13
C VAL A 27 -13.93 2.43 -6.97
N ALA A 28 -13.43 1.90 -5.85
CA ALA A 28 -14.22 1.53 -4.68
C ALA A 28 -13.37 1.43 -3.40
N GLY A 29 -14.04 1.35 -2.24
CA GLY A 29 -13.41 1.20 -0.93
C GLY A 29 -12.95 2.52 -0.30
N GLN A 30 -12.95 2.57 1.03
CA GLN A 30 -12.54 3.75 1.81
C GLN A 30 -11.05 3.73 2.21
N SER A 31 -10.38 2.58 2.06
CA SER A 31 -8.99 2.42 2.46
C SER A 31 -8.05 3.08 1.46
N LEU A 32 -7.02 3.76 1.98
CA LEU A 32 -6.00 4.42 1.18
C LEU A 32 -5.21 3.40 0.34
N MET A 33 -5.09 3.70 -0.96
CA MET A 33 -4.18 3.02 -1.89
C MET A 33 -3.14 4.00 -2.42
N LEU A 34 -1.89 3.57 -2.42
CA LEU A 34 -0.73 4.35 -2.87
C LEU A 34 -0.03 3.58 -3.99
N HIS A 35 0.51 4.29 -4.97
CA HIS A 35 1.34 3.72 -6.02
C HIS A 35 2.80 3.70 -5.55
N TYR A 36 3.41 2.51 -5.47
CA TYR A 36 4.79 2.32 -5.02
C TYR A 36 5.78 2.42 -6.18
N ASP A 37 5.52 1.66 -7.24
CA ASP A 37 6.27 1.68 -8.50
C ASP A 37 5.31 1.38 -9.66
N ALA A 38 5.83 1.20 -10.88
CA ALA A 38 5.04 1.03 -12.09
C ALA A 38 4.05 -0.16 -12.06
N THR A 39 4.30 -1.20 -11.25
CA THR A 39 3.47 -2.41 -11.19
C THR A 39 3.02 -2.77 -9.78
N THR A 40 3.44 -2.01 -8.77
CA THR A 40 3.19 -2.29 -7.36
C THR A 40 2.41 -1.14 -6.71
N ILE A 41 1.34 -1.52 -6.02
CA ILE A 41 0.56 -0.63 -5.16
C ILE A 41 0.74 -1.03 -3.69
N CYS A 42 0.65 -0.05 -2.81
CA CYS A 42 0.46 -0.25 -1.39
C CYS A 42 -1.01 0.00 -1.04
N LYS A 43 -1.52 -0.79 -0.11
CA LYS A 43 -2.83 -0.59 0.51
C LYS A 43 -2.66 -0.65 2.02
N CYS A 44 -3.58 -0.04 2.77
CA CYS A 44 -3.62 -0.23 4.21
C CYS A 44 -3.63 -1.73 4.55
N LEU A 45 -2.82 -2.12 5.54
CA LEU A 45 -2.74 -3.50 5.97
C LEU A 45 -4.01 -3.87 6.75
N ILE A 46 -4.83 -4.73 6.14
CA ILE A 46 -6.00 -5.32 6.80
C ILE A 46 -5.58 -6.73 7.25
N HIS A 47 -5.64 -7.01 8.55
CA HIS A 47 -5.10 -8.25 9.11
C HIS A 47 -5.69 -9.52 8.46
N ARG A 48 -7.00 -9.51 8.18
CA ARG A 48 -7.69 -10.63 7.51
C ARG A 48 -7.15 -10.90 6.10
N GLU A 49 -6.85 -9.86 5.33
CA GLU A 49 -6.29 -10.01 3.99
C GLU A 49 -4.83 -10.45 4.04
N TYR A 50 -4.06 -9.94 5.01
CA TYR A 50 -2.69 -10.40 5.24
C TYR A 50 -2.66 -11.90 5.53
N GLN A 51 -3.52 -12.40 6.44
CA GLN A 51 -3.66 -13.82 6.71
C GLN A 51 -4.04 -14.63 5.46
N PHE A 52 -4.93 -14.11 4.61
CA PHE A 52 -5.24 -14.73 3.32
C PHE A 52 -3.98 -14.91 2.46
N TYR A 53 -3.19 -13.86 2.27
CA TYR A 53 -1.95 -13.97 1.48
C TYR A 53 -0.90 -14.90 2.10
N GLN A 54 -0.84 -14.99 3.44
CA GLN A 54 0.08 -15.92 4.13
C GLN A 54 -0.33 -17.39 3.98
N ALA A 55 -1.63 -17.69 3.96
CA ALA A 55 -2.16 -19.06 3.94
C ALA A 55 -2.68 -19.51 2.56
N MET A 56 -2.55 -18.67 1.53
CA MET A 56 -3.17 -18.91 0.23
C MET A 56 -2.63 -20.17 -0.48
N PRO A 57 -3.51 -21.06 -0.96
CA PRO A 57 -3.10 -22.20 -1.79
C PRO A 57 -2.38 -21.76 -3.07
N LYS A 58 -1.33 -22.49 -3.47
CA LYS A 58 -0.53 -22.18 -4.67
C LYS A 58 -1.36 -22.11 -5.96
N CYS A 59 -2.44 -22.87 -6.05
CA CYS A 59 -3.33 -22.85 -7.21
C CYS A 59 -4.05 -21.51 -7.43
N LEU A 60 -4.17 -20.67 -6.39
CA LEU A 60 -4.80 -19.35 -6.48
C LEU A 60 -3.83 -18.22 -6.84
N GLN A 61 -2.52 -18.44 -6.72
CA GLN A 61 -1.51 -17.40 -7.01
C GLN A 61 -1.64 -16.74 -8.39
N PRO A 62 -1.95 -17.46 -9.48
CA PRO A 62 -2.10 -16.82 -10.80
C PRO A 62 -3.33 -15.91 -10.93
N PHE A 63 -4.28 -16.00 -9.99
CA PHE A 63 -5.58 -15.33 -10.07
C PHE A 63 -5.72 -14.16 -9.09
N VAL A 64 -4.70 -13.91 -8.27
CA VAL A 64 -4.67 -12.80 -7.31
C VAL A 64 -3.44 -11.94 -7.52
N PRO A 65 -3.43 -10.69 -7.04
CA PRO A 65 -2.21 -9.89 -7.01
C PRO A 65 -1.10 -10.57 -6.19
N GLU A 66 0.14 -10.42 -6.63
CA GLU A 66 1.30 -10.90 -5.86
C GLU A 66 1.48 -10.06 -4.59
N PHE A 67 1.57 -10.73 -3.44
CA PHE A 67 1.91 -10.07 -2.18
C PHE A 67 3.43 -9.91 -2.06
N ARG A 68 3.91 -8.66 -2.08
CA ARG A 68 5.35 -8.33 -2.09
C ARG A 68 5.92 -7.90 -0.74
N GLY A 69 5.11 -7.91 0.32
CA GLY A 69 5.52 -7.59 1.68
C GLY A 69 4.75 -6.42 2.32
N VAL A 70 5.27 -5.95 3.45
CA VAL A 70 4.68 -4.87 4.26
C VAL A 70 5.69 -3.75 4.39
N ILE A 71 5.21 -2.51 4.27
CA ILE A 71 5.99 -1.31 4.57
C ILE A 71 5.32 -0.54 5.70
N GLN A 72 6.13 0.10 6.54
CA GLN A 72 5.64 1.04 7.56
C GLN A 72 5.77 2.46 7.03
N LEU A 73 4.70 3.23 7.14
CA LEU A 73 4.66 4.62 6.74
C LEU A 73 4.52 5.48 8.00
N TYR A 74 5.34 6.52 8.08
CA TYR A 74 5.21 7.52 9.13
C TYR A 74 4.45 8.71 8.57
N VAL A 75 3.31 9.02 9.20
CA VAL A 75 2.56 10.24 8.96
C VAL A 75 2.88 11.16 10.14
N PRO A 76 3.64 12.26 9.94
CA PRO A 76 3.86 13.24 10.98
C PRO A 76 2.52 13.84 11.40
N ASP A 77 2.35 14.10 12.70
CA ASP A 77 1.25 14.92 13.19
C ASP A 77 1.41 16.33 12.59
N SER A 78 0.31 16.85 12.02
CA SER A 78 0.23 18.15 11.34
C SER A 78 0.40 19.33 12.29
#